data_AF-A0A954ZTJ8-F1
#
_entry.id   AF-A0A954ZTJ8-F1
#
_cell.length_a   1.000
_cell.length_b   1.000
_cell.length_c   1.000
_cell.angle_alpha   90.00
_cell.angle_beta   90.00
_cell.angle_gamma   90.00
#
_symmetry.space_group_name_H-M   'P 1'
#
loop_
_entity.id
_entity.type
_entity.pdbx_description
1 polymer ?
#
loop_
_entity_poly.entity_id
_entity_poly.type
_entity_poly.pdbx_seq_one_letter_code
_entity_poly.pdbx_strand_id
1 'polypeptide(L)'
;MSNQHQSVSRVAVVMFLYSALILTFGIMAYVITPAGQAPVFAIVAICIAAVVMAAMGTMSLMIHKKRKVGMIGIHLGLFLPIVFAGIFLWRAGHNYRDSGVYGYFENAYQADLKDRNAEDTTANRDSFLSGAKPEAGKDIPDHDKGSLGFILTMLFGVSVAAFIVLLLSRPKLPPKPAPAVAAPEPASSSEKADTASTPESVEDDPFSKT
;
A
#
# COMPACT_ATOMS: atom_id res chain seq x y z
N MET A 1 8.72 -9.88 30.77
CA MET A 1 7.67 -9.93 29.72
C MET A 1 7.26 -8.55 29.15
N SER A 2 7.91 -7.43 29.52
CA SER A 2 7.49 -6.06 29.13
C SER A 2 7.74 -5.69 27.65
N ASN A 3 8.75 -6.26 26.99
CA ASN A 3 9.18 -5.78 25.66
C ASN A 3 8.26 -6.18 24.49
N GLN A 4 7.44 -7.23 24.62
CA GLN A 4 6.54 -7.65 23.53
C GLN A 4 5.37 -6.69 23.32
N HIS A 5 4.76 -6.21 24.41
CA HIS A 5 3.69 -5.20 24.37
C HIS A 5 4.11 -3.92 23.66
N GLN A 6 5.38 -3.53 23.81
CA GLN A 6 5.91 -2.33 23.16
C GLN A 6 5.97 -2.47 21.63
N SER A 7 6.22 -3.66 21.08
CA SER A 7 6.42 -3.82 19.63
C SER A 7 5.11 -3.75 18.82
N VAL A 8 4.04 -4.37 19.30
CA VAL A 8 2.71 -4.32 18.64
C VAL A 8 2.13 -2.92 18.74
N SER A 9 2.31 -2.26 19.88
CA SER A 9 1.87 -0.87 20.08
C SER A 9 2.52 0.07 19.06
N ARG A 10 3.82 -0.07 18.77
CA ARG A 10 4.51 0.76 17.77
C ARG A 10 3.91 0.63 16.37
N VAL A 11 3.64 -0.60 15.92
CA VAL A 11 3.06 -0.85 14.59
C VAL A 11 1.69 -0.18 14.46
N ALA A 12 0.81 -0.36 15.46
CA ALA A 12 -0.50 0.28 15.47
C ALA A 12 -0.38 1.81 15.47
N VAL A 13 0.53 2.37 16.28
CA VAL A 13 0.79 3.82 16.35
C VAL A 13 1.22 4.35 14.99
N VAL A 14 2.12 3.66 14.27
CA VAL A 14 2.55 4.07 12.93
C VAL A 14 1.38 4.05 11.94
N MET A 15 0.50 3.05 12.00
CA MET A 15 -0.69 2.98 11.14
C MET A 15 -1.67 4.13 11.41
N PHE A 16 -1.91 4.47 12.68
CA PHE A 16 -2.76 5.61 13.04
C PHE A 16 -2.14 6.95 12.65
N LEU A 17 -0.83 7.12 12.87
CA LEU A 17 -0.12 8.32 12.47
C LEU A 17 -0.15 8.50 10.95
N TYR A 18 0.08 7.42 10.21
CA TYR A 18 0.00 7.43 8.75
C TYR A 18 -1.42 7.73 8.25
N SER A 19 -2.46 7.15 8.88
CA SER A 19 -3.86 7.50 8.61
C SER A 19 -4.14 8.99 8.83
N ALA A 20 -3.63 9.56 9.93
CA ALA A 20 -3.79 10.98 10.23
C ALA A 20 -3.07 11.84 9.18
N LEU A 21 -1.84 11.49 8.80
CA LEU A 21 -1.08 12.20 7.77
C LEU A 21 -1.79 12.16 6.41
N ILE A 22 -2.26 11.00 5.96
CA ILE A 22 -3.03 10.87 4.71
C ILE A 22 -4.24 11.82 4.74
N LEU A 23 -4.98 11.85 5.85
CA LEU A 23 -6.13 12.73 5.99
C LEU A 23 -5.73 14.21 5.96
N THR A 24 -4.66 14.59 6.67
CA THR A 24 -4.13 15.96 6.66
C THR A 24 -3.74 16.41 5.25
N PHE A 25 -3.04 15.58 4.48
CA PHE A 25 -2.69 15.90 3.09
C PHE A 25 -3.91 15.95 2.18
N GLY A 26 -4.94 15.13 2.41
CA GLY A 26 -6.21 15.22 1.68
C GLY A 26 -6.98 16.51 1.95
N ILE A 27 -7.02 16.94 3.20
CA ILE A 27 -7.61 18.23 3.58
C ILE A 27 -6.79 19.38 2.97
N MET A 28 -5.47 19.30 3.04
CA MET A 28 -4.59 20.28 2.41
C MET A 28 -4.84 20.36 0.90
N ALA A 29 -4.96 19.22 0.21
CA ALA A 29 -5.31 19.17 -1.21
C ALA A 29 -6.64 19.86 -1.50
N TYR A 30 -7.65 19.63 -0.67
CA TYR A 30 -8.94 20.29 -0.80
C TYR A 30 -8.84 21.81 -0.63
N VAL A 31 -8.14 22.28 0.40
CA VAL A 31 -8.02 23.71 0.72
C VAL A 31 -7.26 24.48 -0.36
N ILE A 32 -6.24 23.87 -0.97
CA ILE A 32 -5.47 24.54 -2.04
C ILE A 32 -6.14 24.47 -3.41
N THR A 33 -7.14 23.61 -3.59
CA THR A 33 -7.84 23.49 -4.88
C THR A 33 -8.86 24.62 -5.00
N PRO A 34 -8.88 25.39 -6.12
CA PRO A 34 -9.86 26.45 -6.33
C PRO A 34 -11.31 25.96 -6.28
N ALA A 35 -12.21 26.86 -5.88
CA ALA A 35 -13.64 26.59 -5.83
C ALA A 35 -14.16 26.15 -7.21
N GLY A 36 -14.94 25.07 -7.24
CA GLY A 36 -15.50 24.50 -8.47
C GLY A 36 -14.62 23.47 -9.19
N GLN A 37 -13.37 23.28 -8.76
CA GLN A 37 -12.46 22.29 -9.35
C GLN A 37 -12.12 21.12 -8.45
N ALA A 38 -12.43 21.19 -7.15
CA ALA A 38 -12.14 20.11 -6.21
C ALA A 38 -12.90 18.83 -6.60
N PRO A 39 -12.22 17.77 -7.04
CA PRO A 39 -12.90 16.52 -7.30
C PRO A 39 -13.26 15.91 -5.95
N VAL A 40 -14.54 16.00 -5.56
CA VAL A 40 -15.11 15.37 -4.36
C VAL A 40 -14.64 13.91 -4.21
N PHE A 41 -14.50 13.21 -5.34
CA PHE A 41 -13.96 11.87 -5.42
C PHE A 41 -12.57 11.69 -4.81
N ALA A 42 -11.66 12.67 -4.93
CA ALA A 42 -10.31 12.56 -4.37
C ALA A 42 -10.33 12.59 -2.83
N ILE A 43 -11.15 13.46 -2.23
CA ILE A 43 -11.30 13.53 -0.77
C ILE A 43 -11.92 12.23 -0.25
N VAL A 44 -12.97 11.74 -0.91
CA VAL A 44 -13.63 10.49 -0.53
C VAL A 44 -12.63 9.32 -0.59
N ALA A 45 -11.82 9.23 -1.65
CA ALA A 45 -10.80 8.19 -1.77
C ALA A 45 -9.75 8.28 -0.63
N ILE A 46 -9.29 9.49 -0.29
CA ILE A 46 -8.35 9.72 0.81
C ILE A 46 -8.96 9.35 2.17
N CYS A 47 -10.22 9.71 2.42
CA CYS A 47 -10.94 9.34 3.63
C CYS A 47 -11.08 7.82 3.74
N ILE A 48 -11.41 7.13 2.64
CA ILE A 48 -11.49 5.66 2.62
C ILE A 48 -10.12 5.05 2.95
N ALA A 49 -9.05 5.53 2.32
CA ALA A 49 -7.69 5.05 2.58
C ALA A 49 -7.28 5.23 4.05
N ALA A 50 -7.57 6.40 4.64
CA ALA A 50 -7.33 6.67 6.05
C ALA A 50 -8.13 5.71 6.95
N VAL A 51 -9.44 5.55 6.72
CA VAL A 51 -10.30 4.64 7.50
C VAL A 51 -9.81 3.20 7.41
N VAL A 52 -9.41 2.73 6.21
CA VAL A 52 -8.86 1.39 6.02
C VAL A 52 -7.57 1.22 6.83
N MET A 53 -6.66 2.19 6.81
CA MET A 53 -5.42 2.14 7.61
C MET A 53 -5.70 2.14 9.11
N ALA A 54 -6.63 2.97 9.58
CA ALA A 54 -7.06 2.98 10.98
C ALA A 54 -7.68 1.62 11.38
N ALA A 55 -8.49 1.01 10.51
CA ALA A 55 -9.05 -0.32 10.73
C ALA A 55 -7.96 -1.40 10.82
N MET A 56 -6.90 -1.34 10.00
CA MET A 56 -5.75 -2.26 10.12
C MET A 56 -4.99 -2.03 11.43
N GLY A 57 -4.84 -0.77 11.85
CA GLY A 57 -4.28 -0.39 13.14
C GLY A 57 -5.05 -1.01 14.30
N THR A 58 -6.40 -0.89 14.31
CA THR A 58 -7.24 -1.49 15.36
C THR A 58 -7.17 -3.02 15.34
N MET A 59 -7.21 -3.66 14.16
CA MET A 59 -7.04 -5.12 14.05
C MET A 59 -5.70 -5.58 14.61
N SER A 60 -4.60 -4.85 14.35
CA SER A 60 -3.27 -5.20 14.87
C SER A 60 -3.21 -5.25 16.40
N LEU A 61 -3.94 -4.34 17.09
CA LEU A 61 -4.05 -4.33 18.55
C LEU A 61 -4.78 -5.56 19.11
N MET A 62 -5.63 -6.21 18.30
CA MET A 62 -6.37 -7.40 18.71
C MET A 62 -5.53 -8.68 18.73
N ILE A 63 -4.23 -8.63 18.42
CA ILE A 63 -3.37 -9.83 18.34
C ILE A 63 -3.38 -10.68 19.62
N HIS A 64 -3.56 -10.07 20.79
CA HIS A 64 -3.65 -10.78 22.07
C HIS A 64 -4.96 -11.55 22.25
N LYS A 65 -6.07 -11.06 21.69
CA LYS A 65 -7.39 -11.71 21.78
C LYS A 65 -7.63 -12.69 20.63
N LYS A 66 -7.24 -12.29 19.42
CA LYS A 66 -7.47 -13.01 18.16
C LYS A 66 -6.22 -12.95 17.28
N ARG A 67 -5.26 -13.83 17.53
CA ARG A 67 -3.95 -13.85 16.85
C ARG A 67 -4.05 -13.79 15.31
N LYS A 68 -4.98 -14.54 14.70
CA LYS A 68 -5.21 -14.52 13.25
C LYS A 68 -5.59 -13.14 12.73
N VAL A 69 -6.51 -12.45 13.42
CA VAL A 69 -6.99 -11.11 13.03
C VAL A 69 -5.87 -10.08 13.16
N GLY A 70 -5.12 -10.10 14.27
CA GLY A 70 -3.99 -9.19 14.47
C GLY A 70 -2.87 -9.40 13.44
N MET A 71 -2.61 -10.66 13.09
CA MET A 71 -1.62 -10.99 12.06
C MET A 71 -2.05 -10.46 10.68
N ILE A 72 -3.32 -10.61 10.31
CA ILE A 72 -3.86 -10.06 9.05
C ILE A 72 -3.71 -8.53 9.04
N GLY A 73 -4.09 -7.85 10.12
CA GLY A 73 -3.96 -6.40 10.24
C GLY A 73 -2.52 -5.91 10.05
N ILE A 74 -1.55 -6.62 10.64
CA ILE A 74 -0.12 -6.29 10.49
C ILE A 74 0.35 -6.47 9.04
N HIS A 75 0.00 -7.57 8.38
CA HIS A 75 0.44 -7.83 7.00
C HIS A 75 -0.19 -6.86 6.00
N LEU A 76 -1.52 -6.67 6.10
CA LEU A 76 -2.23 -5.73 5.23
C LEU A 76 -1.76 -4.29 5.46
N GLY A 77 -1.59 -3.88 6.72
CA GLY A 77 -1.10 -2.54 7.01
C GLY A 77 0.38 -2.31 6.65
N LEU A 78 1.18 -3.37 6.47
CA LEU A 78 2.52 -3.28 5.87
C LEU A 78 2.45 -3.16 4.34
N PHE A 79 1.54 -3.89 3.69
CA PHE A 79 1.43 -3.93 2.23
C PHE A 79 0.75 -2.67 1.65
N LEU A 80 -0.28 -2.15 2.32
CA LEU A 80 -1.09 -1.02 1.83
C LEU A 80 -0.28 0.26 1.53
N PRO A 81 0.66 0.70 2.39
CA PRO A 81 1.47 1.89 2.08
C PRO A 81 2.24 1.78 0.76
N ILE A 82 2.73 0.59 0.37
CA ILE A 82 3.37 0.40 -0.94
C ILE A 82 2.37 0.57 -2.08
N VAL A 83 1.19 -0.04 -1.95
CA VAL A 83 0.13 0.07 -2.96
C VAL A 83 -0.28 1.54 -3.13
N PHE A 84 -0.49 2.25 -2.03
CA PHE A 84 -0.80 3.67 -2.05
C PHE A 84 0.33 4.50 -2.66
N ALA A 85 1.59 4.21 -2.33
CA ALA A 85 2.74 4.87 -2.95
C ALA A 85 2.72 4.72 -4.48
N GLY A 86 2.51 3.50 -5.00
CA GLY A 86 2.42 3.25 -6.44
C GLY A 86 1.29 4.03 -7.11
N ILE A 87 0.09 4.03 -6.51
CA ILE A 87 -1.08 4.75 -7.02
C ILE A 87 -0.81 6.28 -7.01
N PHE A 88 -0.26 6.81 -5.92
CA PHE A 88 0.03 8.24 -5.80
C PHE A 88 1.08 8.70 -6.80
N LEU A 89 2.17 7.94 -6.97
CA LEU A 89 3.22 8.25 -7.96
C LEU A 89 2.67 8.23 -9.38
N TRP A 90 1.92 7.20 -9.75
CA TRP A 90 1.32 7.09 -11.08
C TRP A 90 0.37 8.26 -11.35
N ARG A 91 -0.49 8.59 -10.39
CA ARG A 91 -1.43 9.71 -10.52
C ARG A 91 -0.72 11.07 -10.50
N ALA A 92 0.36 11.23 -9.75
CA ALA A 92 1.19 12.44 -9.76
C ALA A 92 1.80 12.66 -11.15
N GLY A 93 2.36 11.61 -11.76
CA GLY A 93 2.94 11.66 -13.10
C GLY A 93 1.93 12.12 -14.16
N HIS A 94 0.70 11.58 -14.11
CA HIS A 94 -0.38 12.05 -14.98
C HIS A 94 -0.71 13.53 -14.76
N ASN A 95 -0.88 13.98 -13.50
CA ASN A 95 -1.18 15.38 -13.22
C ASN A 95 -0.06 16.33 -13.63
N TYR A 96 1.22 15.94 -13.50
CA TYR A 96 2.34 16.74 -13.97
C TYR A 96 2.44 16.81 -15.50
N ARG A 97 2.06 15.74 -16.19
CA ARG A 97 1.97 15.75 -17.64
C ARG A 97 0.81 16.63 -18.12
N ASP A 98 -0.34 16.49 -17.48
CA ASP A 98 -1.60 17.14 -17.87
C ASP A 98 -1.70 18.60 -17.39
N SER A 99 -0.86 19.03 -16.45
CA SER A 99 -0.78 20.44 -16.04
C SER A 99 -0.27 21.33 -17.15
N GLY A 100 0.35 20.79 -18.21
CA GLY A 100 0.92 21.58 -19.28
C GLY A 100 2.28 22.16 -18.94
N VAL A 101 2.79 21.98 -17.71
CA VAL A 101 4.19 22.29 -17.37
C VAL A 101 5.11 21.50 -18.28
N TYR A 102 4.89 20.18 -18.39
CA TYR A 102 5.63 19.34 -19.32
C TYR A 102 5.39 19.70 -20.79
N GLY A 103 4.16 20.05 -21.17
CA GLY A 103 3.86 20.44 -22.56
C GLY A 103 4.53 21.74 -22.97
N TYR A 104 4.58 22.74 -22.08
CA TYR A 104 5.31 23.98 -22.28
C TYR A 104 6.82 23.71 -22.39
N PHE A 105 7.40 22.98 -21.43
CA PHE A 105 8.82 22.62 -21.49
C PHE A 105 9.15 21.79 -22.72
N GLU A 106 8.32 20.82 -23.09
CA GLU A 106 8.52 19.98 -24.28
C GLU A 106 8.41 20.81 -25.56
N ASN A 107 7.38 21.63 -25.72
CA ASN A 107 7.21 22.45 -26.91
C ASN A 107 8.32 23.49 -27.05
N ALA A 108 8.72 24.11 -25.94
CA ALA A 108 9.82 25.07 -25.94
C ALA A 108 11.18 24.37 -26.16
N TYR A 109 11.37 23.15 -25.64
CA TYR A 109 12.55 22.32 -25.89
C TYR A 109 12.63 21.89 -27.36
N GLN A 110 11.53 21.40 -27.94
CA GLN A 110 11.46 21.01 -29.35
C GLN A 110 11.65 22.22 -30.28
N ALA A 111 11.15 23.40 -29.89
CA ALA A 111 11.39 24.65 -30.62
C ALA A 111 12.88 25.05 -30.58
N ASP A 112 13.52 24.94 -29.42
CA ASP A 112 14.95 25.22 -29.25
C ASP A 112 15.86 24.21 -29.99
N LEU A 113 15.52 22.91 -29.98
CA LEU A 113 16.22 21.90 -30.79
C LEU A 113 16.12 22.23 -32.28
N LYS A 114 14.94 22.63 -32.74
CA LYS A 114 14.70 23.01 -34.13
C LYS A 114 15.47 24.28 -34.52
N ASP A 115 15.52 25.28 -33.64
CA ASP A 115 16.27 26.52 -33.84
C ASP A 115 17.78 26.28 -33.94
N ARG A 116 18.31 25.41 -33.08
CA ARG A 116 19.73 25.01 -33.07
C ARG A 116 20.07 23.93 -34.10
N ASN A 117 19.08 23.38 -34.80
CA ASN A 117 19.19 22.23 -35.69
C ASN A 117 19.93 21.04 -35.02
N ALA A 118 19.56 20.77 -33.77
CA ALA A 118 20.19 19.78 -32.90
C ALA A 118 19.30 18.53 -32.73
N GLU A 119 19.93 17.37 -32.49
CA GLU A 119 19.21 16.14 -32.19
C GLU A 119 18.61 16.14 -30.79
N ASP A 120 17.49 15.44 -30.62
CA ASP A 120 16.88 15.21 -29.31
C ASP A 120 17.72 14.21 -28.50
N THR A 121 18.59 14.76 -27.66
CA THR A 121 19.49 14.01 -26.79
C THR A 121 19.27 14.42 -25.34
N THR A 122 19.57 13.50 -24.41
CA THR A 122 19.46 13.78 -22.97
C THR A 122 20.28 15.01 -22.55
N ALA A 123 21.47 15.20 -23.14
CA ALA A 123 22.34 16.34 -22.86
C ALA A 123 21.72 17.70 -23.28
N ASN A 124 21.05 17.75 -24.44
CA ASN A 124 20.36 18.96 -24.89
C ASN A 124 19.16 19.31 -24.01
N ARG A 125 18.44 18.27 -23.54
CA ARG A 125 17.32 18.42 -22.62
C ARG A 125 17.75 19.01 -21.28
N ASP A 126 18.84 18.50 -20.71
CA ASP A 126 19.38 19.00 -19.44
C ASP A 126 19.88 20.45 -19.56
N SER A 127 20.53 20.80 -20.67
CA SER A 127 20.95 22.17 -20.96
C SER A 127 19.76 23.13 -21.07
N PHE A 128 18.69 22.73 -21.75
CA PHE A 128 17.49 23.54 -21.92
C PHE A 128 16.78 23.80 -20.58
N LEU A 129 16.63 22.74 -19.76
CA LEU A 129 16.00 22.83 -18.44
C LEU A 129 16.78 23.73 -17.46
N SER A 130 18.09 23.90 -17.67
CA SER A 130 18.92 24.80 -16.86
C SER A 130 18.77 26.29 -17.20
N GLY A 131 18.18 26.63 -18.36
CA GLY A 131 18.16 28.00 -18.92
C GLY A 131 16.80 28.73 -18.96
N ALA A 132 15.68 28.05 -18.68
CA ALA A 132 14.35 28.61 -18.89
C ALA A 132 13.95 29.69 -17.85
N LYS A 133 13.80 30.96 -18.30
CA LYS A 133 13.20 32.06 -17.51
C LYS A 133 11.71 32.26 -17.86
N PRO A 134 10.84 32.50 -16.87
CA PRO A 134 9.39 32.58 -17.08
C PRO A 134 8.93 34.02 -17.39
N GLU A 135 8.88 34.43 -18.65
CA GLU A 135 8.36 35.78 -19.03
C GLU A 135 7.04 35.77 -19.84
N ALA A 136 6.48 34.62 -20.22
CA ALA A 136 5.27 34.54 -21.05
C ALA A 136 4.02 34.06 -20.27
N GLY A 137 3.42 34.94 -19.47
CA GLY A 137 2.29 34.64 -18.56
C GLY A 137 0.89 34.56 -19.19
N LYS A 138 0.70 34.02 -20.40
CA LYS A 138 -0.65 33.84 -21.00
C LYS A 138 -1.04 32.41 -21.37
N ASP A 139 -0.06 31.52 -21.54
CA ASP A 139 -0.27 30.06 -21.66
C ASP A 139 0.05 29.39 -20.32
N ILE A 140 -0.46 29.95 -19.22
CA ILE A 140 -0.08 29.49 -17.89
C ILE A 140 -0.66 28.07 -17.71
N PRO A 141 0.21 27.05 -17.49
CA PRO A 141 -0.18 25.70 -17.14
C PRO A 141 -1.31 25.70 -16.11
N ASP A 142 -2.25 24.75 -16.19
CA ASP A 142 -3.27 24.52 -15.14
C ASP A 142 -2.54 24.34 -13.80
N HIS A 143 -2.34 25.45 -13.07
CA HIS A 143 -1.56 25.51 -11.84
C HIS A 143 -2.12 24.51 -10.81
N ASP A 144 -3.43 24.25 -10.91
CA ASP A 144 -4.20 23.35 -10.08
C ASP A 144 -3.73 21.89 -10.21
N LYS A 145 -3.40 21.44 -11.43
CA LYS A 145 -2.88 20.08 -11.64
C LYS A 145 -1.43 19.94 -11.17
N GLY A 146 -0.62 20.98 -11.30
CA GLY A 146 0.73 21.02 -10.74
C GLY A 146 0.72 20.91 -9.21
N SER A 147 -0.21 21.63 -8.58
CA SER A 147 -0.44 21.62 -7.14
C SER A 147 -0.87 20.23 -6.64
N LEU A 148 -1.80 19.60 -7.36
CA LEU A 148 -2.25 18.24 -7.07
C LEU A 148 -1.13 17.21 -7.26
N GLY A 149 -0.34 17.33 -8.33
CA GLY A 149 0.84 16.49 -8.58
C GLY A 149 1.87 16.58 -7.44
N PHE A 150 2.10 17.78 -6.91
CA PHE A 150 2.99 18.00 -5.77
C PHE A 150 2.49 17.31 -4.51
N ILE A 151 1.21 17.47 -4.16
CA ILE A 151 0.65 16.79 -2.98
C ILE A 151 0.70 15.28 -3.14
N LEU A 152 0.37 14.75 -4.31
CA LEU A 152 0.45 13.31 -4.58
C LEU A 152 1.89 12.79 -4.44
N THR A 153 2.89 13.59 -4.81
CA THR A 153 4.32 13.27 -4.62
C THR A 153 4.70 13.25 -3.14
N MET A 154 4.20 14.21 -2.35
CA MET A 154 4.40 14.20 -0.89
C MET A 154 3.74 12.98 -0.24
N LEU A 155 2.52 12.63 -0.64
CA LEU A 155 1.82 11.42 -0.20
C LEU A 155 2.58 10.16 -0.58
N PHE A 156 3.19 10.09 -1.77
CA PHE A 156 4.09 9.01 -2.17
C PHE A 156 5.27 8.91 -1.18
N GLY A 157 5.98 10.00 -0.92
CA GLY A 157 7.12 10.03 0.01
C GLY A 157 6.75 9.57 1.42
N VAL A 158 5.63 10.05 1.96
CA VAL A 158 5.11 9.64 3.27
C VAL A 158 4.74 8.16 3.29
N SER A 159 4.18 7.63 2.20
CA SER A 159 3.81 6.22 2.08
C SER A 159 5.02 5.30 2.06
N VAL A 160 6.07 5.68 1.33
CA VAL A 160 7.36 4.97 1.33
C VAL A 160 8.01 5.02 2.72
N ALA A 161 8.02 6.19 3.36
CA ALA A 161 8.56 6.34 4.71
C ALA A 161 7.81 5.47 5.72
N ALA A 162 6.47 5.48 5.69
CA ALA A 162 5.64 4.64 6.54
C ALA A 162 5.92 3.14 6.33
N PHE A 163 6.06 2.70 5.08
CA PHE A 163 6.46 1.33 4.78
C PHE A 163 7.82 0.97 5.39
N ILE A 164 8.84 1.81 5.21
CA ILE A 164 10.18 1.59 5.76
C ILE A 164 10.12 1.50 7.29
N VAL A 165 9.41 2.44 7.94
CA VAL A 165 9.27 2.45 9.41
C VAL A 165 8.54 1.19 9.91
N LEU A 166 7.48 0.75 9.23
CA LEU A 166 6.78 -0.50 9.56
C LEU A 166 7.67 -1.74 9.35
N LEU A 167 8.45 -1.76 8.27
CA LEU A 167 9.40 -2.84 7.98
C LEU A 167 10.51 -2.94 9.03
N LEU A 168 10.98 -1.80 9.54
CA LEU A 168 11.96 -1.74 10.63
C LEU A 168 11.34 -2.06 12.00
N SER A 169 10.04 -1.86 12.15
CA SER A 169 9.31 -2.08 13.42
C SER A 169 8.89 -3.54 13.66
N ARG A 170 9.48 -4.52 12.94
CA ARG A 170 9.06 -5.94 12.91
C ARG A 170 8.56 -6.43 14.29
N PRO A 171 7.25 -6.60 14.48
CA PRO A 171 6.72 -6.99 15.77
C PRO A 171 7.11 -8.43 16.07
N LYS A 172 7.61 -8.70 17.27
CA LYS A 172 7.87 -10.07 17.72
C LYS A 172 6.53 -10.71 18.04
N LEU A 173 6.11 -11.68 17.25
CA LEU A 173 4.86 -12.40 17.47
C LEU A 173 4.90 -13.13 18.83
N PRO A 174 3.77 -13.17 19.57
CA PRO A 174 3.69 -14.00 20.76
C PRO A 174 3.91 -15.48 20.37
N PRO A 175 4.54 -16.29 21.25
CA PRO A 175 4.73 -17.70 21.00
C PRO A 175 3.39 -18.36 20.68
N LYS A 176 3.40 -19.29 19.71
CA LYS A 176 2.21 -20.09 19.40
C LYS A 176 1.82 -20.83 20.70
N PRO A 177 0.54 -20.81 21.13
CA PRO A 177 0.11 -21.64 22.23
C PRO A 177 0.56 -23.06 21.95
N ALA A 178 1.27 -23.69 22.89
CA ALA A 178 1.60 -25.10 22.77
C ALA A 178 0.30 -25.85 22.49
N PRO A 179 0.28 -26.86 21.59
CA PRO A 179 -0.87 -27.74 21.50
C PRO A 179 -1.14 -28.21 22.93
N ALA A 180 -2.36 -27.97 23.43
CA ALA A 180 -2.76 -28.49 24.72
C ALA A 180 -2.36 -29.96 24.68
N VAL A 181 -1.43 -30.36 25.55
CA VAL A 181 -0.98 -31.75 25.65
C VAL A 181 -2.27 -32.54 25.66
N ALA A 182 -2.50 -33.31 24.59
CA ALA A 182 -3.74 -34.06 24.44
C ALA A 182 -3.92 -34.77 25.77
N ALA A 183 -5.00 -34.47 26.48
CA ALA A 183 -5.30 -35.14 27.74
C ALA A 183 -5.09 -36.64 27.45
N PRO A 184 -4.29 -37.35 28.27
CA PRO A 184 -3.88 -38.71 28.00
C PRO A 184 -5.12 -39.46 27.53
N GLU A 185 -5.06 -39.95 26.29
CA GLU A 185 -6.14 -40.65 25.64
C GLU A 185 -6.67 -41.65 26.67
N PRO A 186 -7.95 -41.55 27.09
CA PRO A 186 -8.47 -42.41 28.15
C PRO A 186 -8.16 -43.83 27.70
N ALA A 187 -7.33 -44.51 28.49
CA ALA A 187 -6.78 -45.81 28.15
C ALA A 187 -7.89 -46.64 27.55
N SER A 188 -7.79 -46.87 26.24
CA SER A 188 -8.72 -47.70 25.51
C SER A 188 -8.61 -49.08 26.13
N SER A 189 -9.53 -49.38 27.06
CA SER A 189 -9.85 -50.72 27.49
C SER A 189 -10.56 -51.41 26.32
N SER A 190 -9.81 -51.62 25.23
CA SER A 190 -10.12 -52.63 24.23
C SER A 190 -9.66 -53.96 24.82
N GLU A 191 -10.47 -54.43 25.78
CA GLU A 191 -10.55 -55.83 26.11
C GLU A 191 -11.02 -56.53 24.82
N LYS A 192 -10.09 -57.21 24.15
CA LYS A 192 -10.34 -58.08 23.01
C LYS A 192 -11.41 -59.10 23.39
N ALA A 193 -12.64 -58.88 22.95
CA ALA A 193 -13.55 -59.98 22.71
C ALA A 193 -13.17 -60.60 21.36
N ASP A 194 -12.62 -61.80 21.44
CA ASP A 194 -12.49 -62.74 20.34
C ASP A 194 -13.84 -62.89 19.63
N THR A 195 -13.88 -62.54 18.34
CA THR A 195 -14.88 -63.11 17.44
C THR A 195 -14.25 -63.39 16.08
N ALA A 196 -13.89 -64.66 15.93
CA ALA A 196 -13.99 -65.49 14.74
C ALA A 196 -13.88 -64.80 13.37
N SER A 197 -12.78 -65.11 12.71
CA SER A 197 -12.57 -65.05 11.27
C SER A 197 -13.69 -65.75 10.48
N THR A 198 -14.31 -65.02 9.55
CA THR A 198 -15.00 -65.60 8.39
C THR A 198 -14.19 -65.27 7.14
N PRO A 199 -13.73 -66.24 6.35
CA PRO A 199 -13.11 -66.01 5.05
C PRO A 199 -14.14 -66.20 3.94
N GLU A 200 -14.41 -65.16 3.14
CA GLU A 200 -15.01 -65.22 1.79
C GLU A 200 -15.25 -63.76 1.35
N SER A 201 -15.02 -63.31 0.13
CA SER A 201 -14.71 -63.95 -1.14
C SER A 201 -14.02 -62.92 -2.02
N VAL A 202 -13.08 -63.40 -2.83
CA VAL A 202 -12.47 -62.67 -3.96
C VAL A 202 -13.58 -62.33 -4.96
N GLU A 203 -13.70 -61.06 -5.34
CA GLU A 203 -14.42 -60.67 -6.56
C GLU A 203 -13.50 -59.75 -7.37
N ASP A 204 -12.98 -60.34 -8.44
CA ASP A 204 -12.31 -59.66 -9.54
C ASP A 204 -13.30 -58.72 -10.23
N ASP A 205 -12.89 -57.47 -10.51
CA ASP A 205 -13.58 -56.70 -11.55
C ASP A 205 -12.59 -55.95 -12.45
N PRO A 206 -12.39 -56.42 -13.70
CA PRO A 206 -11.54 -55.79 -14.70
C PRO A 206 -12.37 -54.96 -15.68
N PHE A 207 -12.40 -53.64 -15.50
CA PHE A 207 -12.83 -52.68 -16.54
C PHE A 207 -11.75 -51.59 -16.63
N SER A 208 -10.85 -51.53 -17.62
CA SER A 208 -10.99 -51.57 -19.08
C SER A 208 -12.05 -50.60 -19.62
N LYS A 209 -11.60 -49.39 -19.98
CA LYS A 209 -11.95 -48.62 -21.20
C LYS A 209 -11.19 -47.29 -21.14
N THR A 210 -10.11 -47.18 -21.95
CA THR A 210 -10.01 -46.38 -23.20
C THR A 210 -10.03 -44.89 -22.97
#